data_AF-A0AAD8N1D3-F1
#
_entry.id   AF-A0AAD8N1D3-F1
#
_cell.length_a   1.000
_cell.length_b   1.000
_cell.length_c   1.000
_cell.angle_alpha   90.00
_cell.angle_beta   90.00
_cell.angle_gamma   90.00
#
_symmetry.space_group_name_H-M   'P 1'
#
loop_
_entity.id
_entity.type
_entity.pdbx_description
1 polymer ?
#
loop_
_entity_poly.entity_id
_entity_poly.type
_entity_poly.pdbx_seq_one_letter_code
_entity_poly.pdbx_strand_id
1 'polypeptide(L)'
;MSAISRHTASLATYLRNMLLALRHDDGDSVCVVYGLDSKELRTKLGPTVSFNLKRPDGSWFGYHEVEKLASLSGIQLRTGCFCNPGACAKYLGLSHSDLLSNIEAGHVCWDDHDILNGKPTGAVRVSFGYMSTFEDAKVNVLTKKASCSRY
;
A
#
# COMPACT_ATOMS: atom_id res chain seq x y z
N MET A 1 -11.20 -11.77 23.35
CA MET A 1 -10.43 -11.56 22.09
C MET A 1 -11.30 -11.22 20.86
N SER A 2 -12.60 -11.59 20.81
CA SER A 2 -13.47 -11.27 19.65
C SER A 2 -13.75 -9.77 19.45
N ALA A 3 -13.82 -8.98 20.52
CA ALA A 3 -14.02 -7.52 20.43
C ALA A 3 -12.88 -6.81 19.70
N ILE A 4 -11.62 -7.10 20.09
CA ILE A 4 -10.42 -6.54 19.46
C ILE A 4 -10.36 -6.93 17.99
N SER A 5 -10.57 -8.21 17.68
CA SER A 5 -10.58 -8.69 16.28
C SER A 5 -11.65 -8.00 15.43
N ARG A 6 -12.87 -7.81 15.95
CA ARG A 6 -13.93 -7.07 15.24
C ARG A 6 -13.56 -5.60 15.03
N HIS A 7 -12.95 -4.96 16.04
CA HIS A 7 -12.51 -3.56 15.96
C HIS A 7 -11.42 -3.37 14.91
N THR A 8 -10.34 -4.15 14.97
CA THR A 8 -9.24 -3.99 14.02
C THR A 8 -9.65 -4.41 12.60
N ALA A 9 -10.54 -5.40 12.46
CA ALA A 9 -11.11 -5.77 11.17
C ALA A 9 -12.03 -4.68 10.59
N SER A 10 -12.79 -3.95 11.42
CA SER A 10 -13.63 -2.85 10.93
C SER A 10 -12.77 -1.68 10.44
N LEU A 11 -11.66 -1.36 11.12
CA LEU A 11 -10.68 -0.37 10.65
C LEU A 11 -10.04 -0.77 9.31
N ALA A 12 -9.59 -2.03 9.19
CA ALA A 12 -9.02 -2.53 7.95
C ALA A 12 -10.04 -2.49 6.79
N THR A 13 -11.29 -2.87 7.06
CA THR A 13 -12.38 -2.81 6.08
C THR A 13 -12.69 -1.37 5.69
N TYR A 14 -12.73 -0.46 6.65
CA TYR A 14 -12.96 0.97 6.43
C TYR A 14 -11.86 1.56 5.54
N LEU A 15 -10.59 1.38 5.90
CA LEU A 15 -9.46 1.85 5.09
C LEU A 15 -9.51 1.27 3.68
N ARG A 16 -9.72 -0.05 3.54
CA ARG A 16 -9.80 -0.70 2.23
C ARG A 16 -10.88 -0.07 1.34
N ASN A 17 -12.07 0.15 1.89
CA ASN A 17 -13.17 0.74 1.14
C ASN A 17 -12.86 2.18 0.72
N MET A 18 -12.23 2.97 1.61
CA MET A 18 -11.79 4.32 1.27
C MET A 18 -10.72 4.31 0.17
N LEU A 19 -9.72 3.43 0.25
CA LEU A 19 -8.69 3.29 -0.79
C LEU A 19 -9.29 2.89 -2.15
N LEU A 20 -10.23 1.95 -2.16
CA LEU A 20 -10.92 1.52 -3.38
C LEU A 20 -11.86 2.57 -3.97
N ALA A 21 -12.28 3.58 -3.19
CA ALA A 21 -13.14 4.66 -3.64
C ALA A 21 -12.35 5.88 -4.15
N LEU A 22 -11.05 5.97 -3.87
CA LEU A 22 -10.23 7.10 -4.29
C LEU A 22 -10.05 7.14 -5.81
N ARG A 23 -10.32 8.30 -6.38
CA ARG A 23 -10.15 8.60 -7.80
C ARG A 23 -9.31 9.86 -7.98
N HIS A 24 -8.54 9.90 -9.06
CA HIS A 24 -7.96 11.12 -9.60
C HIS A 24 -9.06 11.97 -10.27
N ASP A 25 -8.72 13.21 -10.64
CA ASP A 25 -9.66 14.16 -11.25
C ASP A 25 -10.19 13.66 -12.62
N ASP A 26 -9.42 12.82 -13.31
CA ASP A 26 -9.77 12.15 -14.56
C ASP A 26 -10.70 10.93 -14.36
N GLY A 27 -10.95 10.52 -13.12
CA GLY A 27 -11.79 9.38 -12.76
C GLY A 27 -11.04 8.06 -12.64
N ASP A 28 -9.71 8.01 -12.82
CA ASP A 28 -8.91 6.80 -12.65
C ASP A 28 -8.64 6.48 -11.17
N SER A 29 -8.44 5.20 -10.86
CA SER A 29 -8.19 4.75 -9.48
C SER A 29 -6.80 5.16 -8.99
N VAL A 30 -6.75 5.86 -7.86
CA VAL A 30 -5.49 6.25 -7.20
C VAL A 30 -4.78 5.05 -6.60
N CYS A 31 -5.53 4.04 -6.14
CA CYS A 31 -4.98 2.93 -5.37
C CYS A 31 -5.15 1.60 -6.11
N VAL A 32 -4.14 0.74 -5.99
CA VAL A 32 -4.24 -0.69 -6.30
C VAL A 32 -4.08 -1.46 -5.00
N VAL A 33 -5.16 -2.09 -4.54
CA VAL A 33 -5.19 -2.86 -3.28
C VAL A 33 -4.97 -4.35 -3.58
N TYR A 34 -4.10 -5.01 -2.82
CA TYR A 34 -3.77 -6.42 -2.98
C TYR A 34 -4.47 -7.31 -1.94
N GLY A 35 -4.58 -8.59 -2.26
CA GLY A 35 -5.13 -9.63 -1.37
C GLY A 35 -6.62 -9.88 -1.61
N LEU A 36 -7.21 -10.69 -0.71
CA LEU A 36 -8.59 -11.17 -0.86
C LEU A 36 -9.63 -10.07 -0.60
N ASP A 37 -10.84 -10.30 -1.12
CA ASP A 37 -11.97 -9.38 -0.96
C ASP A 37 -12.49 -9.27 0.47
N SER A 38 -13.17 -8.14 0.75
CA SER A 38 -13.62 -7.70 2.08
C SER A 38 -14.42 -8.73 2.89
N LYS A 39 -15.13 -9.66 2.24
CA LYS A 39 -15.87 -10.73 2.93
C LYS A 39 -14.97 -11.79 3.56
N GLU A 40 -13.79 -12.06 2.99
CA GLU A 40 -12.83 -13.05 3.51
C GLU A 40 -11.84 -12.45 4.52
N LEU A 41 -11.72 -11.13 4.54
CA LEU A 41 -10.86 -10.38 5.48
C LEU A 41 -11.21 -10.66 6.95
N ARG A 42 -12.49 -10.85 7.29
CA ARG A 42 -12.90 -11.10 8.68
C ARG A 42 -12.46 -12.45 9.24
N THR A 43 -12.26 -13.46 8.40
CA THR A 43 -12.05 -14.84 8.84
C THR A 43 -10.67 -15.38 8.48
N LYS A 44 -9.99 -14.84 7.47
CA LYS A 44 -8.71 -15.37 6.98
C LYS A 44 -7.53 -14.39 7.03
N LEU A 45 -7.76 -13.08 6.98
CA LEU A 45 -6.68 -12.09 7.02
C LEU A 45 -6.68 -11.33 8.36
N GLY A 46 -5.50 -11.06 8.89
CA GLY A 46 -5.35 -10.10 9.97
C GLY A 46 -5.78 -8.69 9.54
N PRO A 47 -5.81 -7.72 10.47
CA PRO A 47 -6.24 -6.35 10.20
C PRO A 47 -5.16 -5.56 9.44
N THR A 48 -4.81 -6.02 8.25
CA THR A 48 -3.76 -5.45 7.41
C THR A 48 -4.27 -5.22 5.99
N VAL A 49 -3.97 -4.05 5.43
CA VAL A 49 -4.28 -3.68 4.05
C VAL A 49 -2.98 -3.41 3.32
N SER A 50 -2.77 -4.06 2.18
CA SER A 50 -1.59 -3.88 1.32
C SER A 50 -1.99 -3.20 0.02
N PHE A 51 -1.25 -2.18 -0.41
CA PHE A 51 -1.58 -1.43 -1.62
C PHE A 51 -0.37 -0.68 -2.18
N ASN A 52 -0.49 -0.22 -3.43
CA ASN A 52 0.38 0.81 -4.03
C ASN A 52 -0.50 1.95 -4.58
N LEU A 53 0.09 3.12 -4.75
CA LEU A 53 -0.57 4.31 -5.26
C LEU A 53 -0.07 4.64 -6.67
N LYS A 54 -0.98 5.10 -7.52
CA LYS A 54 -0.69 5.65 -8.84
C LYS A 54 -0.73 7.17 -8.80
N ARG A 55 0.05 7.78 -9.69
CA ARG A 55 -0.02 9.18 -10.06
C ARG A 55 -1.06 9.37 -11.18
N PRO A 56 -1.54 10.60 -11.41
CA PRO A 56 -2.47 10.90 -12.51
C PRO A 56 -1.95 10.50 -13.90
N ASP A 57 -0.62 10.51 -14.12
CA ASP A 57 -0.01 10.07 -15.37
C ASP A 57 0.07 8.53 -15.53
N GLY A 58 -0.46 7.78 -14.56
CA GLY A 58 -0.44 6.32 -14.52
C GLY A 58 0.85 5.72 -13.94
N SER A 59 1.88 6.53 -13.65
CA SER A 59 3.11 6.08 -12.97
C SER A 59 2.85 5.74 -11.50
N TRP A 60 3.80 5.08 -10.84
CA TRP A 60 3.65 4.65 -9.44
C TRP A 60 4.28 5.65 -8.48
N PHE A 61 3.65 5.91 -7.34
CA PHE A 61 4.36 6.49 -6.19
C PHE A 61 5.28 5.43 -5.58
N GLY A 62 6.49 5.84 -5.20
CA GLY A 62 7.42 4.94 -4.51
C GLY A 62 6.88 4.58 -3.13
N TYR A 63 7.02 3.32 -2.70
CA TYR A 63 6.48 2.93 -1.38
C TYR A 63 7.21 3.65 -0.24
N HIS A 64 8.50 3.96 -0.39
CA HIS A 64 9.26 4.69 0.61
C HIS A 64 8.94 6.18 0.58
N GLU A 65 8.66 6.75 -0.60
CA GLU A 65 8.07 8.10 -0.72
C GLU A 65 6.78 8.22 0.12
N VAL A 66 5.87 7.24 -0.01
CA VAL A 66 4.60 7.22 0.73
C VAL A 66 4.84 7.09 2.24
N GLU A 67 5.78 6.26 2.67
CA GLU A 67 6.14 6.09 4.07
C GLU A 67 6.73 7.38 4.68
N LYS A 68 7.66 8.04 3.98
CA LYS A 68 8.22 9.33 4.38
C LYS A 68 7.13 10.40 4.53
N LEU A 69 6.15 10.46 3.62
CA LEU A 69 5.05 11.42 3.72
C LEU A 69 4.10 11.11 4.89
N ALA A 70 3.83 9.84 5.14
CA ALA A 70 2.99 9.42 6.26
C ALA A 70 3.65 9.69 7.62
N SER A 71 4.98 9.51 7.72
CA SER A 71 5.73 9.73 8.96
C SER A 71 5.73 11.20 9.39
N LEU A 72 5.69 12.14 8.44
CA LEU A 72 5.48 13.58 8.71
C LEU A 72 4.15 13.88 9.39
N SER A 73 3.15 12.99 9.25
CA SER A 73 1.86 13.08 9.93
C SER A 73 1.78 12.17 11.17
N GLY A 74 2.90 11.64 11.64
CA GLY A 74 2.94 10.73 12.79
C GLY A 74 2.44 9.32 12.52
N ILE A 75 2.24 8.95 11.24
CA ILE A 75 1.82 7.60 10.85
C ILE A 75 3.04 6.78 10.44
N GLN A 76 3.22 5.63 11.07
CA GLN A 76 4.27 4.67 10.69
C GLN A 76 3.68 3.58 9.79
N LEU A 77 4.20 3.50 8.57
CA LEU A 77 3.79 2.50 7.58
C LEU A 77 4.85 1.41 7.47
N ARG A 78 4.42 0.20 7.11
CA ARG A 78 5.33 -0.90 6.77
C ARG A 78 5.47 -0.95 5.25
N THR A 79 6.69 -0.83 4.73
CA THR A 79 6.94 -0.82 3.28
C THR A 79 8.04 -1.82 2.88
N GLY A 80 8.35 -1.92 1.59
CA GLY A 80 9.32 -2.87 1.03
C GLY A 80 8.70 -4.15 0.46
N CYS A 81 9.51 -4.95 -0.24
CA CYS A 81 9.11 -6.25 -0.73
C CYS A 81 8.92 -7.25 0.42
N PHE A 82 7.89 -8.09 0.31
CA PHE A 82 7.64 -9.17 1.25
C PHE A 82 8.81 -10.16 1.27
N CYS A 83 9.10 -10.75 2.43
CA CYS A 83 10.06 -11.87 2.56
C CYS A 83 9.69 -13.11 1.72
N ASN A 84 8.55 -13.08 1.02
CA ASN A 84 8.15 -14.03 0.00
C ASN A 84 8.27 -13.36 -1.38
N PRO A 85 9.40 -13.51 -2.09
CA PRO A 85 9.63 -12.86 -3.38
C PRO A 85 8.65 -13.35 -4.46
N GLY A 86 8.18 -14.60 -4.37
CA GLY A 86 7.16 -15.12 -5.29
C GLY A 86 5.82 -14.40 -5.15
N ALA A 87 5.44 -14.01 -3.93
CA ALA A 87 4.26 -13.19 -3.70
C ALA A 87 4.44 -11.76 -4.25
N CYS A 88 5.61 -11.13 -4.04
CA CYS A 88 5.92 -9.83 -4.65
C CYS A 88 5.78 -9.91 -6.18
N ALA A 89 6.44 -10.89 -6.80
CA ALA A 89 6.42 -11.02 -8.25
C ALA A 89 4.99 -11.19 -8.79
N LYS A 90 4.18 -12.03 -8.14
CA LYS A 90 2.78 -12.24 -8.53
C LYS A 90 1.93 -10.97 -8.41
N TYR A 91 1.95 -10.30 -7.26
CA TYR A 91 1.05 -9.16 -7.01
C TYR A 91 1.50 -7.87 -7.71
N LEU A 92 2.81 -7.69 -7.92
CA LEU A 92 3.37 -6.53 -8.60
C LEU A 92 3.52 -6.74 -10.12
N GLY A 93 3.20 -7.94 -10.63
CA GLY A 93 3.30 -8.26 -12.05
C GLY A 93 4.74 -8.24 -12.57
N LEU A 94 5.69 -8.68 -11.75
CA LEU A 94 7.10 -8.80 -12.13
C LEU A 94 7.30 -10.13 -12.86
N SER A 95 7.87 -10.04 -14.05
CA SER A 95 8.31 -11.19 -14.83
C SER A 95 9.65 -11.71 -14.31
N HIS A 96 10.06 -12.89 -14.79
CA HIS A 96 11.38 -13.43 -14.45
C HIS A 96 12.53 -12.49 -14.88
N SER A 97 12.43 -11.87 -16.05
CA SER A 97 13.43 -10.90 -16.53
C SER A 97 13.43 -9.62 -15.69
N ASP A 98 12.28 -9.17 -15.20
CA ASP A 98 12.21 -8.02 -14.29
C ASP A 98 12.96 -8.32 -12.98
N LEU A 99 12.80 -9.52 -12.44
CA LEU A 99 13.49 -9.95 -11.21
C LEU A 99 15.02 -10.00 -11.40
N LEU A 100 15.48 -10.55 -12.54
CA LEU A 100 16.90 -10.57 -12.87
C LEU A 100 17.46 -9.15 -13.03
N SER A 101 16.76 -8.30 -13.78
CA SER A 101 17.13 -6.89 -13.96
C SER A 101 17.19 -6.14 -12.64
N ASN A 102 16.25 -6.39 -11.72
CA ASN A 102 16.27 -5.78 -10.39
C ASN A 102 17.51 -6.22 -9.59
N ILE A 103 17.86 -7.51 -9.63
CA ILE A 103 19.05 -8.05 -8.95
C ILE A 103 20.33 -7.45 -9.55
N GLU A 104 20.44 -7.37 -10.88
CA GLU A 104 21.58 -6.78 -11.58
C GLU A 104 21.74 -5.29 -11.29
N ALA A 105 20.62 -4.58 -11.11
CA ALA A 105 20.58 -3.19 -10.63
C ALA A 105 20.94 -3.05 -9.14
N GLY A 106 21.23 -4.16 -8.44
CA GLY A 106 21.60 -4.17 -7.03
C GLY A 106 20.43 -4.03 -6.06
N HIS A 107 19.19 -4.32 -6.49
CA HIS A 107 18.02 -4.12 -5.65
C HIS A 107 18.02 -5.03 -4.41
N VAL A 108 17.82 -4.43 -3.25
CA VAL A 108 17.63 -5.10 -1.95
C VAL A 108 16.42 -4.51 -1.21
N CYS A 109 15.85 -5.26 -0.28
CA CYS A 109 14.56 -4.91 0.35
C CYS A 109 14.53 -3.56 1.09
N TRP A 110 15.70 -3.03 1.48
CA TRP A 110 15.84 -1.79 2.26
C TRP A 110 16.56 -0.67 1.50
N ASP A 111 16.74 -0.81 0.19
CA ASP A 111 17.26 0.29 -0.62
C ASP A 111 16.18 1.34 -0.91
N ASP A 112 16.58 2.40 -1.63
CA ASP A 112 15.71 3.46 -2.11
C ASP A 112 15.18 3.18 -3.54
N HIS A 113 15.34 1.96 -4.08
CA HIS A 113 14.89 1.58 -5.42
C HIS A 113 13.43 1.10 -5.41
N ASP A 114 12.52 2.02 -5.09
CA ASP A 114 11.09 1.73 -4.97
C ASP A 114 10.42 1.32 -6.30
N ILE A 115 10.96 1.83 -7.42
CA ILE A 115 10.43 1.65 -8.77
C ILE A 115 11.59 1.38 -9.70
N LEU A 116 11.54 0.24 -10.40
CA LEU A 116 12.50 -0.14 -11.42
C LEU A 116 11.75 -0.48 -12.71
N ASN A 117 12.23 0.05 -13.83
CA ASN A 117 11.62 -0.13 -15.15
C ASN A 117 10.10 0.20 -15.16
N GLY A 118 9.69 1.22 -14.40
CA GLY A 118 8.29 1.65 -14.30
C GLY A 118 7.39 0.73 -13.48
N LYS A 119 7.94 -0.29 -12.80
CA LYS A 119 7.19 -1.18 -11.90
C LYS A 119 7.62 -1.02 -10.46
N PRO A 120 6.68 -1.07 -9.50
CA PRO A 120 7.02 -1.06 -8.09
C PRO A 120 7.77 -2.34 -7.72
N THR A 121 8.78 -2.22 -6.86
CA THR A 121 9.56 -3.36 -6.35
C THR A 121 9.02 -3.87 -5.01
N GLY A 122 8.13 -3.10 -4.37
CA GLY A 122 7.51 -3.42 -3.09
C GLY A 122 6.15 -2.76 -2.91
N ALA A 123 5.56 -2.92 -1.73
CA ALA A 123 4.21 -2.44 -1.43
C ALA A 123 4.11 -1.73 -0.08
N VAL A 124 3.13 -0.85 0.04
CA VAL A 124 2.75 -0.21 1.31
C VAL A 124 1.79 -1.11 2.06
N ARG A 125 1.97 -1.23 3.37
CA ARG A 125 1.13 -2.02 4.27
C ARG A 125 0.75 -1.22 5.50
N VAL A 126 -0.55 -1.18 5.77
CA VAL A 126 -1.13 -0.63 6.99
C VAL A 126 -1.64 -1.77 7.84
N SER A 127 -1.21 -1.85 9.09
CA SER A 127 -1.68 -2.84 10.07
C SER A 127 -2.26 -2.13 11.28
N PHE A 128 -3.46 -2.54 11.72
CA PHE A 128 -4.16 -1.90 12.83
C PHE A 128 -4.00 -2.70 14.14
N GLY A 129 -3.71 -1.97 15.21
CA GLY A 129 -3.65 -2.47 16.58
C GLY A 129 -4.94 -2.17 17.36
N TYR A 130 -5.05 -2.68 18.58
CA TYR A 130 -6.25 -2.49 19.40
C TYR A 130 -6.49 -1.01 19.77
N MET A 131 -5.44 -0.19 19.82
CA MET A 131 -5.51 1.26 20.11
C MET A 131 -5.78 2.11 18.88
N SER A 132 -5.70 1.53 17.68
CA SER A 132 -5.96 2.27 16.45
C SER A 132 -7.40 2.76 16.40
N THR A 133 -7.61 3.92 15.80
CA THR A 133 -8.91 4.58 15.66
C THR A 133 -9.29 4.75 14.20
N PHE A 134 -10.54 5.12 13.94
CA PHE A 134 -10.97 5.44 12.57
C PHE A 134 -10.28 6.70 12.04
N GLU A 135 -9.92 7.63 12.93
CA GLU A 135 -9.12 8.81 12.64
C GLU A 135 -7.75 8.43 12.08
N ASP A 136 -7.06 7.46 12.69
CA ASP A 136 -5.78 6.93 12.18
C ASP A 136 -5.92 6.27 10.80
N ALA A 137 -7.11 5.73 10.50
CA ALA A 137 -7.41 5.06 9.24
C ALA A 137 -7.89 6.01 8.12
N LYS A 138 -8.07 7.31 8.39
CA LYS A 138 -8.54 8.26 7.37
C LYS A 138 -7.48 8.47 6.29
N VAL A 139 -7.86 8.16 5.05
CA VAL A 139 -6.93 8.19 3.91
C VAL A 139 -6.35 9.57 3.64
N ASN A 140 -7.06 10.65 3.97
CA ASN A 140 -6.54 12.01 3.81
C ASN A 140 -5.24 12.25 4.56
N VAL A 141 -4.92 11.46 5.60
CA VAL A 141 -3.62 11.53 6.28
C VAL A 141 -2.50 10.86 5.45
N LEU A 142 -2.86 9.87 4.63
CA LEU A 142 -1.95 9.12 3.74
C LEU A 142 -1.83 9.75 2.34
N THR A 143 -2.82 10.53 1.90
CA THR A 143 -2.91 11.03 0.51
C THR A 143 -2.86 12.55 0.35
N LYS A 144 -2.39 13.31 1.37
CA LYS A 144 -2.31 14.80 1.30
C LYS A 144 -1.65 15.35 0.03
N LYS A 145 -0.80 14.58 -0.67
CA LYS A 145 -0.23 14.94 -1.98
C LYS A 145 -0.89 14.26 -3.19
N ALA A 146 -1.52 13.09 -3.05
CA ALA A 146 -2.09 12.37 -4.20
C ALA A 146 -3.33 13.05 -4.80
N SER A 147 -4.02 13.92 -4.02
CA SER A 147 -5.11 14.76 -4.49
C SER A 147 -4.69 16.18 -4.89
N CYS A 148 -3.40 16.53 -4.79
CA CYS A 148 -2.93 17.90 -5.06
C CYS A 148 -2.11 17.91 -6.36
N SER A 149 -2.81 17.86 -7.48
CA SER A 149 -2.36 18.25 -8.81
C SER A 149 -2.17 19.78 -8.89
N ARG A 150 -1.34 20.36 -8.03
CA ARG A 150 -0.96 21.78 -8.09
C ARG A 150 0.24 22.09 -7.20
N TYR A 151 1.45 21.87 -7.75
CA TYR A 151 2.58 22.79 -7.70
C TYR A 151 3.47 22.53 -8.92
#